data_AF-A0A2G9T8M7-F1
#
_entry.id   AF-A0A2G9T8M7-F1
#
_cell.length_a   1.000
_cell.length_b   1.000
_cell.length_c   1.000
_cell.angle_alpha   90.00
_cell.angle_beta   90.00
_cell.angle_gamma   90.00
#
_symmetry.space_group_name_H-M   'P 1'
#
loop_
_entity.id
_entity.type
_entity.pdbx_description
1 polymer ?
#
loop_
_entity_poly.entity_id
_entity_poly.type
_entity_poly.pdbx_seq_one_letter_code
_entity_poly.pdbx_strand_id
1 'polypeptide(L)'
;MLEDMSGLRKLSDISQNEFVGHVNDLRQRFLTAWGDSKRVEAIEVITELARLLSAPSTPSFFPVQWILVTDIIDLFGSYVYDRLLSKANEERKAAGEGELPSDFESSAVPPGTAEVARNWFSKVDDIKEVVPRFYEFTHPLSAAYARAYICKIAMILDPTDRGPHWKALNDLMQSSKQP
;
A
#
# COMPACT_ATOMS: atom_id res chain seq x y z
N MET A 1 37.92 13.62 -21.16
CA MET A 1 36.85 14.61 -21.34
C MET A 1 35.71 14.21 -20.44
N LEU A 2 35.39 15.04 -19.43
CA LEU A 2 34.15 14.91 -18.67
C LEU A 2 33.06 15.48 -19.58
N GLU A 3 32.31 14.61 -20.25
CA GLU A 3 31.13 15.03 -21.00
C GLU A 3 30.14 15.72 -20.03
N ASP A 4 29.46 16.74 -20.53
CA ASP A 4 28.52 17.56 -19.78
C ASP A 4 27.30 16.73 -19.34
N MET A 5 27.40 16.11 -18.17
CA MET A 5 26.34 15.31 -17.56
C MET A 5 25.21 16.17 -16.95
N SER A 6 25.27 17.51 -17.05
CA SER A 6 24.26 18.40 -16.47
C SER A 6 22.91 18.27 -17.17
N GLY A 7 22.90 18.08 -18.49
CA GLY A 7 21.68 17.87 -19.28
C GLY A 7 20.97 16.57 -18.94
N LEU A 8 21.74 15.48 -18.76
CA LEU A 8 21.20 14.17 -18.36
C LEU A 8 20.60 14.20 -16.94
N ARG A 9 21.27 14.88 -16.01
CA ARG A 9 20.73 15.11 -14.64
C ARG A 9 19.44 15.92 -14.67
N LYS A 10 19.40 17.01 -15.44
CA LYS A 10 18.21 17.84 -15.56
C LYS A 10 17.02 17.08 -16.17
N LEU A 11 17.26 16.25 -17.18
CA LEU A 11 16.23 15.38 -17.77
C LEU A 11 15.72 14.33 -16.77
N SER A 12 16.63 13.73 -15.97
CA SER A 12 16.21 12.81 -14.92
C SER A 12 15.38 13.51 -13.84
N ASP A 13 15.75 14.74 -13.45
CA ASP A 13 15.01 15.52 -12.45
C ASP A 13 13.62 15.93 -12.98
N ILE A 14 13.51 16.26 -14.26
CA ILE A 14 12.21 16.53 -14.91
C ILE A 14 11.33 15.28 -14.86
N SER A 15 11.85 14.10 -15.22
CA SER A 15 11.08 12.85 -15.19
C SER A 15 10.65 12.45 -13.76
N GLN A 16 11.47 12.74 -12.75
CA GLN A 16 11.12 12.51 -11.35
C GLN A 16 10.02 13.48 -10.88
N ASN A 17 10.11 14.76 -11.26
CA ASN A 17 9.07 15.74 -10.94
C ASN A 17 7.74 15.41 -11.63
N GLU A 18 7.77 14.95 -12.88
CA GLU A 18 6.58 14.46 -13.60
C GLU A 18 5.96 13.26 -12.88
N PHE A 19 6.79 12.31 -12.41
CA PHE A 19 6.32 11.19 -11.60
C PHE A 19 5.63 11.65 -10.31
N VAL A 20 6.26 12.56 -9.56
CA VAL A 20 5.69 13.13 -8.33
C VAL A 20 4.38 13.86 -8.61
N GLY A 21 4.31 14.63 -9.69
CA GLY A 21 3.09 15.30 -10.15
C GLY A 21 1.96 14.29 -10.40
N HIS A 22 2.25 13.24 -11.17
CA HIS A 22 1.28 12.19 -11.48
C HIS A 22 0.77 11.46 -10.22
N VAL A 23 1.64 11.13 -9.27
CA VAL A 23 1.24 10.51 -8.00
C VAL A 23 0.34 11.43 -7.18
N ASN A 24 0.60 12.74 -7.17
CA ASN A 24 -0.26 13.71 -6.50
C ASN A 24 -1.63 13.84 -7.18
N ASP A 25 -1.69 13.82 -8.52
CA ASP A 25 -2.94 13.82 -9.26
C ASP A 25 -3.78 12.57 -8.96
N LEU A 26 -3.15 11.41 -8.91
CA LEU A 26 -3.80 10.16 -8.49
C LEU A 26 -4.31 10.25 -7.06
N ARG A 27 -3.54 10.82 -6.13
CA ARG A 27 -3.99 11.06 -4.76
C ARG A 27 -5.25 11.93 -4.72
N GLN A 28 -5.29 13.04 -5.47
CA GLN A 28 -6.45 13.92 -5.50
C GLN A 28 -7.67 13.21 -6.11
N ARG A 29 -7.50 12.48 -7.21
CA ARG A 29 -8.56 11.66 -7.82
C ARG A 29 -9.11 10.64 -6.83
N PHE A 30 -8.24 9.94 -6.10
CA PHE A 30 -8.66 9.02 -5.04
C PHE A 30 -9.50 9.74 -3.98
N LEU A 31 -9.01 10.86 -3.43
CA LEU A 31 -9.72 11.59 -2.37
C LEU A 31 -11.09 12.11 -2.83
N THR A 32 -11.18 12.64 -4.06
CA THR A 32 -12.44 13.08 -4.66
C THR A 32 -13.40 11.91 -4.87
N ALA A 33 -12.96 10.83 -5.52
CA ALA A 33 -13.78 9.64 -5.72
C ALA A 33 -14.24 9.05 -4.38
N TRP A 34 -13.39 9.11 -3.35
CA TRP A 34 -13.78 8.68 -2.02
C TRP A 34 -14.84 9.58 -1.40
N GLY A 35 -14.67 10.90 -1.46
CA GLY A 35 -15.66 11.87 -0.99
C GLY A 35 -17.03 11.69 -1.66
N ASP A 36 -17.02 11.44 -2.98
CA ASP A 36 -18.23 11.25 -3.80
C ASP A 36 -18.89 9.87 -3.63
N SER A 37 -18.40 9.03 -2.71
CA SER A 37 -18.86 7.64 -2.55
C SER A 37 -18.66 6.74 -3.78
N LYS A 38 -17.83 7.15 -4.75
CA LYS A 38 -17.46 6.38 -5.95
C LYS A 38 -16.38 5.34 -5.64
N ARG A 39 -16.76 4.31 -4.88
CA ARG A 39 -15.82 3.30 -4.36
C ARG A 39 -15.13 2.46 -5.43
N VAL A 40 -15.78 2.23 -6.57
CA VAL A 40 -15.17 1.51 -7.71
C VAL A 40 -14.05 2.35 -8.31
N GLU A 41 -14.32 3.62 -8.61
CA GLU A 41 -13.31 4.56 -9.12
C GLU A 41 -12.14 4.73 -8.15
N ALA A 42 -12.41 4.78 -6.84
CA ALA A 42 -11.34 4.81 -5.83
C ALA A 42 -10.43 3.58 -5.93
N ILE A 43 -10.98 2.36 -6.08
CA ILE A 43 -10.19 1.13 -6.24
C ILE A 43 -9.37 1.15 -7.55
N GLU A 44 -9.96 1.66 -8.64
CA GLU A 44 -9.25 1.78 -9.93
C GLU A 44 -8.04 2.70 -9.81
N VAL A 45 -8.15 3.82 -9.10
CA VAL A 45 -7.03 4.72 -8.82
C VAL A 45 -5.96 4.04 -7.95
N ILE A 46 -6.36 3.26 -6.93
CA ILE A 46 -5.40 2.50 -6.11
C ILE A 46 -4.70 1.41 -6.92
N THR A 47 -5.41 0.77 -7.84
CA THR A 47 -4.82 -0.18 -8.79
C THR A 47 -3.77 0.49 -9.68
N GLU A 48 -4.06 1.70 -10.17
CA GLU A 48 -3.11 2.51 -10.95
C GLU A 48 -1.87 2.86 -10.12
N LEU A 49 -2.04 3.33 -8.87
CA LEU A 49 -0.94 3.60 -7.94
C LEU A 49 -0.10 2.35 -7.67
N ALA A 50 -0.72 1.21 -7.38
CA ALA A 50 0.01 -0.03 -7.10
C ALA A 50 0.90 -0.48 -8.27
N ARG A 51 0.46 -0.27 -9.52
CA ARG A 51 1.29 -0.54 -10.71
C ARG A 51 2.56 0.30 -10.75
N LEU A 52 2.54 1.52 -10.18
CA LEU A 52 3.71 2.39 -10.11
C LEU A 52 4.81 1.83 -9.21
N LEU A 53 4.52 0.94 -8.25
CA LEU A 53 5.58 0.25 -7.46
C LEU A 53 6.53 -0.57 -8.34
N SER A 54 6.06 -0.99 -9.52
CA SER A 54 6.83 -1.77 -10.49
C SER A 54 7.29 -0.95 -11.69
N ALA A 55 7.02 0.36 -11.73
CA ALA A 55 7.47 1.20 -12.82
C ALA A 55 9.01 1.30 -12.81
N PRO A 56 9.68 1.25 -13.98
CA PRO A 56 11.12 1.43 -14.07
C PRO A 56 11.57 2.74 -13.43
N SER A 57 12.58 2.68 -12.56
CA SER A 57 13.21 3.87 -11.99
C SER A 57 14.69 3.66 -11.72
N THR A 58 15.39 4.78 -11.54
CA THR A 58 16.79 4.73 -11.12
C THR A 58 16.89 4.22 -9.68
N PRO A 59 17.97 3.50 -9.31
CA PRO A 59 18.15 3.01 -7.95
C PRO A 59 18.08 4.11 -6.88
N SER A 60 18.51 5.34 -7.19
CA SER A 60 18.45 6.48 -6.27
C SER A 60 17.05 7.05 -6.09
N PHE A 61 16.17 6.91 -7.09
CA PHE A 61 14.80 7.44 -7.05
C PHE A 61 13.78 6.40 -6.56
N PHE A 62 14.06 5.11 -6.76
CA PHE A 62 13.17 4.03 -6.34
C PHE A 62 12.68 4.14 -4.87
N PRO A 63 13.51 4.52 -3.87
CA PRO A 63 13.03 4.78 -2.51
C PRO A 63 11.91 5.82 -2.41
N VAL A 64 12.03 6.91 -3.17
CA VAL A 64 11.05 8.01 -3.18
C VAL A 64 9.76 7.54 -3.84
N GLN A 65 9.87 6.88 -5.00
CA GLN A 65 8.74 6.25 -5.69
C GLN A 65 7.98 5.28 -4.77
N TRP A 66 8.72 4.40 -4.06
CA TRP A 66 8.12 3.44 -3.15
C TRP A 66 7.29 4.13 -2.07
N ILE A 67 7.92 5.07 -1.32
CA ILE A 67 7.28 5.76 -0.20
C ILE A 67 6.03 6.52 -0.65
N LEU A 68 6.15 7.32 -1.71
CA LEU A 68 5.03 8.14 -2.22
C LEU A 68 3.82 7.29 -2.59
N VAL A 69 4.05 6.12 -3.21
CA VAL A 69 2.97 5.23 -3.62
C VAL A 69 2.39 4.49 -2.41
N THR A 70 3.23 3.89 -1.55
CA THR A 70 2.75 3.12 -0.39
C THR A 70 2.03 3.99 0.63
N ASP A 71 2.39 5.26 0.79
CA ASP A 71 1.70 6.17 1.70
C ASP A 71 0.23 6.39 1.29
N ILE A 72 -0.07 6.42 -0.01
CA ILE A 72 -1.44 6.56 -0.51
C ILE A 72 -2.21 5.23 -0.42
N ILE A 73 -1.54 4.10 -0.63
CA ILE A 73 -2.13 2.77 -0.41
C ILE A 73 -2.51 2.58 1.06
N ASP A 74 -1.62 2.97 1.99
CA ASP A 74 -1.87 2.94 3.44
C ASP A 74 -3.06 3.85 3.80
N LEU A 75 -3.13 5.05 3.21
CA LEU A 75 -4.25 5.98 3.38
C LEU A 75 -5.58 5.39 2.90
N PHE A 76 -5.58 4.71 1.76
CA PHE A 76 -6.77 3.99 1.29
C PHE A 76 -7.19 2.90 2.29
N GLY A 77 -6.22 2.15 2.82
CA GLY A 77 -6.47 1.14 3.85
C GLY A 77 -7.16 1.72 5.09
N SER A 78 -6.69 2.88 5.59
CA SER A 78 -7.32 3.54 6.73
C SER A 78 -8.74 4.01 6.42
N TYR A 79 -8.98 4.52 5.22
CA TYR A 79 -10.31 4.96 4.77
C TYR A 79 -11.30 3.78 4.69
N VAL A 80 -10.86 2.63 4.18
CA VAL A 80 -11.66 1.39 4.15
C VAL A 80 -11.95 0.92 5.57
N TYR A 81 -10.94 0.92 6.44
CA TYR A 81 -11.09 0.54 7.85
C TYR A 81 -12.11 1.43 8.56
N ASP A 82 -11.96 2.75 8.51
CA ASP A 82 -12.85 3.70 9.16
C ASP A 82 -14.31 3.52 8.70
N ARG A 83 -14.50 3.27 7.41
CA ARG A 83 -15.83 2.97 6.84
C ARG A 83 -16.42 1.68 7.41
N LEU A 84 -15.62 0.62 7.50
CA LEU A 84 -16.07 -0.67 8.05
C LEU A 84 -16.39 -0.53 9.54
N LEU A 85 -15.57 0.21 10.29
CA LEU A 85 -15.78 0.49 11.71
C LEU A 85 -17.07 1.29 11.95
N SER A 86 -17.31 2.35 11.17
CA SER A 86 -18.57 3.12 11.22
C SER A 86 -19.78 2.21 10.95
N LYS A 87 -19.71 1.40 9.90
CA LYS A 87 -20.79 0.47 9.55
C LYS A 87 -21.04 -0.57 10.65
N ALA A 88 -19.99 -1.11 11.25
CA ALA A 88 -20.09 -2.06 12.36
C ALA A 88 -20.82 -1.43 13.54
N ASN A 89 -20.43 -0.21 13.92
CA ASN A 89 -21.02 0.51 15.04
C ASN A 89 -22.49 0.92 14.77
N GLU A 90 -22.83 1.28 13.52
CA GLU A 90 -24.21 1.51 13.10
C GLU A 90 -25.08 0.25 13.24
N GLU A 91 -24.58 -0.91 12.78
CA GLU A 91 -25.29 -2.20 12.91
C GLU A 91 -25.45 -2.63 14.37
N ARG A 92 -24.40 -2.49 15.20
CA ARG A 92 -24.43 -2.78 16.64
C ARG A 92 -25.44 -1.89 17.37
N LYS A 93 -25.42 -0.59 17.09
CA LYS A 93 -26.37 0.38 17.66
C LYS A 93 -27.81 0.04 17.28
N ALA A 94 -28.07 -0.37 16.04
CA ALA A 94 -29.39 -0.81 15.61
C ALA A 94 -29.87 -2.08 16.33
N ALA A 95 -28.93 -2.95 16.76
CA ALA A 95 -29.20 -4.12 17.59
C ALA A 95 -29.30 -3.81 19.10
N GLY A 96 -29.15 -2.56 19.52
CA GLY A 96 -29.14 -2.17 20.93
C GLY A 96 -27.83 -2.44 21.67
N GLU A 97 -26.75 -2.72 20.93
CA GLU A 97 -25.42 -2.93 21.48
C GLU A 97 -24.60 -1.63 21.51
N GLY A 98 -23.54 -1.61 22.34
CA GLY A 98 -22.54 -0.53 22.33
C GLY A 98 -21.57 -0.62 21.14
N GLU A 99 -20.78 0.44 20.94
CA GLU A 99 -19.70 0.49 19.95
C GLU A 99 -18.65 -0.60 20.18
N LEU A 100 -17.90 -0.95 19.13
CA LEU A 100 -16.76 -1.86 19.24
C LEU A 100 -15.68 -1.27 20.16
N PRO A 101 -15.12 -2.06 21.10
CA PRO A 101 -13.96 -1.64 21.89
C PRO A 101 -12.71 -1.51 21.01
N SER A 102 -11.64 -0.88 21.51
CA SER A 102 -10.41 -0.66 20.74
C SER A 102 -9.63 -1.95 20.41
N ASP A 103 -9.84 -3.00 21.19
CA ASP A 103 -9.19 -4.31 21.13
C ASP A 103 -10.19 -5.41 20.71
N PHE A 104 -11.19 -5.05 19.90
CA PHE A 104 -12.21 -5.99 19.46
C PHE A 104 -11.62 -7.09 18.57
N GLU A 105 -12.13 -8.31 18.77
CA GLU A 105 -11.84 -9.45 17.91
C GLU A 105 -12.78 -9.51 16.70
N SER A 106 -12.35 -10.19 15.64
CA SER A 106 -13.16 -10.36 14.41
C SER A 106 -14.57 -10.94 14.66
N SER A 107 -14.75 -11.72 15.72
CA SER A 107 -16.04 -12.28 16.14
C SER A 107 -17.04 -11.25 16.66
N ALA A 108 -16.57 -10.06 17.08
CA ALA A 108 -17.43 -8.96 17.54
C ALA A 108 -18.03 -8.15 16.37
N VAL A 109 -17.52 -8.35 15.15
CA VAL A 109 -17.97 -7.66 13.94
C VAL A 109 -19.31 -8.23 13.48
N PRO A 110 -20.36 -7.40 13.32
CA PRO A 110 -21.64 -7.86 12.82
C PRO A 110 -21.59 -8.55 11.45
N PRO A 111 -22.49 -9.51 11.17
CA PRO A 111 -22.45 -10.29 9.93
C PRO A 111 -22.54 -9.46 8.64
N GLY A 112 -23.36 -8.40 8.63
CA GLY A 112 -23.53 -7.51 7.47
C GLY A 112 -22.26 -6.72 7.17
N THR A 113 -21.59 -6.22 8.20
CA THR A 113 -20.28 -5.59 8.06
C THR A 113 -19.20 -6.58 7.62
N ALA A 114 -19.18 -7.79 8.21
CA ALA A 114 -18.22 -8.82 7.85
C ALA A 114 -18.32 -9.23 6.37
N GLU A 115 -19.53 -9.28 5.80
CA GLU A 115 -19.72 -9.50 4.36
C GLU A 115 -19.14 -8.39 3.51
N VAL A 116 -19.37 -7.13 3.88
CA VAL A 116 -18.79 -5.99 3.15
C VAL A 116 -17.27 -5.99 3.25
N ALA A 117 -16.71 -6.34 4.41
CA ALA A 117 -15.26 -6.50 4.58
C ALA A 117 -14.71 -7.58 3.64
N ARG A 118 -15.33 -8.77 3.59
CA ARG A 118 -14.94 -9.84 2.65
C ARG A 118 -14.94 -9.35 1.20
N ASN A 119 -15.98 -8.62 0.79
CA ASN A 119 -16.07 -8.06 -0.56
C ASN A 119 -14.94 -7.06 -0.87
N TRP A 120 -14.50 -6.28 0.12
CA TRP A 120 -13.33 -5.41 -0.03
C TRP A 120 -12.05 -6.23 -0.22
N PHE A 121 -11.83 -7.24 0.63
CA PHE A 121 -10.65 -8.11 0.51
C PHE A 121 -10.63 -8.84 -0.82
N SER A 122 -11.76 -9.37 -1.30
CA SER A 122 -11.84 -10.01 -2.62
C SER A 122 -11.49 -9.05 -3.75
N LYS A 123 -12.00 -7.81 -3.72
CA LYS A 123 -11.66 -6.80 -4.75
C LYS A 123 -10.19 -6.39 -4.73
N VAL A 124 -9.56 -6.37 -3.56
CA VAL A 124 -8.12 -6.06 -3.42
C VAL A 124 -7.28 -7.26 -3.86
N ASP A 125 -7.68 -8.48 -3.53
CA ASP A 125 -7.02 -9.72 -3.96
C ASP A 125 -7.07 -9.89 -5.49
N ASP A 126 -8.17 -9.44 -6.11
CA ASP A 126 -8.32 -9.41 -7.57
C ASP A 126 -7.38 -8.39 -8.27
N ILE A 127 -6.67 -7.53 -7.53
CA ILE A 127 -5.65 -6.64 -8.10
C ILE A 127 -4.38 -7.45 -8.39
N LYS A 128 -4.41 -8.13 -9.54
CA LYS A 128 -3.35 -9.04 -10.01
C LYS A 128 -2.01 -8.37 -10.24
N GLU A 129 -1.92 -7.05 -10.22
CA GLU A 129 -0.68 -6.30 -10.37
C GLU A 129 0.08 -6.15 -9.05
N VAL A 130 -0.61 -6.32 -7.92
CA VAL A 130 -0.06 -6.22 -6.57
C VAL A 130 0.65 -7.53 -6.22
N VAL A 131 0.01 -8.68 -6.41
CA VAL A 131 0.47 -9.97 -5.85
C VAL A 131 1.71 -10.56 -6.56
N PRO A 132 1.74 -10.80 -7.88
CA PRO A 132 2.87 -11.49 -8.54
C PRO A 132 4.19 -10.72 -8.46
N ARG A 133 4.16 -9.39 -8.33
CA ARG A 133 5.35 -8.55 -8.42
C ARG A 133 6.05 -8.31 -7.09
N PHE A 134 5.43 -8.62 -5.95
CA PHE A 134 6.15 -8.63 -4.68
C PHE A 134 7.24 -9.71 -4.61
N TYR A 135 7.07 -10.80 -5.36
CA TYR A 135 7.98 -11.94 -5.38
C TYR A 135 8.95 -11.92 -6.59
N GLU A 136 8.61 -11.18 -7.64
CA GLU A 136 9.36 -11.07 -8.90
C GLU A 136 10.10 -9.73 -9.04
N PHE A 137 10.44 -9.06 -7.94
CA PHE A 137 11.31 -7.87 -8.02
C PHE A 137 12.68 -8.28 -8.57
N THR A 138 12.92 -7.96 -9.84
CA THR A 138 14.18 -8.22 -10.55
C THR A 138 15.37 -7.45 -9.96
N HIS A 139 15.10 -6.35 -9.25
CA HIS A 139 16.12 -5.54 -8.61
C HIS A 139 16.19 -5.80 -7.09
N PRO A 140 17.37 -6.12 -6.51
CA PRO A 140 17.52 -6.41 -5.08
C PRO A 140 17.01 -5.30 -4.16
N LEU A 141 17.15 -4.04 -4.57
CA LEU A 141 16.63 -2.89 -3.83
C LEU A 141 15.10 -2.92 -3.70
N SER A 142 14.39 -3.25 -4.78
CA SER A 142 12.93 -3.29 -4.77
C SER A 142 12.40 -4.39 -3.87
N ALA A 143 13.03 -5.56 -3.91
CA ALA A 143 12.73 -6.65 -3.00
C ALA A 143 13.02 -6.30 -1.53
N ALA A 144 14.07 -5.51 -1.25
CA ALA A 144 14.37 -5.04 0.10
C ALA A 144 13.30 -4.09 0.66
N TYR A 145 12.84 -3.11 -0.13
CA TYR A 145 11.77 -2.19 0.28
C TYR A 145 10.43 -2.89 0.49
N ALA A 146 10.09 -3.83 -0.39
CA ALA A 146 8.92 -4.70 -0.24
C ALA A 146 8.92 -5.47 1.08
N ARG A 147 10.04 -6.12 1.40
CA ARG A 147 10.20 -6.85 2.66
C ARG A 147 10.12 -5.93 3.87
N ALA A 148 10.75 -4.76 3.81
CA ALA A 148 10.70 -3.77 4.88
C ALA A 148 9.26 -3.27 5.11
N TYR A 149 8.51 -3.01 4.04
CA TYR A 149 7.11 -2.62 4.11
C TYR A 149 6.22 -3.73 4.71
N ILE A 150 6.38 -4.99 4.27
CA ILE A 150 5.66 -6.12 4.87
C ILE A 150 5.97 -6.25 6.37
N CYS A 151 7.24 -6.07 6.78
CA CYS A 151 7.60 -6.07 8.20
C CYS A 151 6.93 -4.93 8.96
N LYS A 152 6.94 -3.71 8.42
CA LYS A 152 6.23 -2.56 9.00
C LYS A 152 4.75 -2.89 9.22
N ILE A 153 4.06 -3.41 8.21
CA ILE A 153 2.64 -3.77 8.32
C ILE A 153 2.43 -4.89 9.35
N ALA A 154 3.28 -5.92 9.36
CA ALA A 154 3.21 -6.98 10.36
C ALA A 154 3.38 -6.46 11.79
N MET A 155 4.28 -5.50 12.05
CA MET A 155 4.43 -4.86 13.38
C MET A 155 3.18 -4.10 13.81
N ILE A 156 2.48 -3.48 12.86
CA ILE A 156 1.26 -2.72 13.15
C ILE A 156 0.12 -3.68 13.51
N LEU A 157 0.04 -4.82 12.82
CA LEU A 157 -1.01 -5.82 13.02
C LEU A 157 -0.77 -6.70 14.28
N ASP A 158 0.46 -7.15 14.48
CA ASP A 158 0.88 -7.91 15.66
C ASP A 158 2.29 -7.46 16.09
N PRO A 159 2.39 -6.47 17.01
CA PRO A 159 3.66 -6.00 17.53
C PRO A 159 4.46 -7.07 18.29
N THR A 160 3.81 -8.16 18.70
CA THR A 160 4.43 -9.23 19.49
C THR A 160 5.05 -10.32 18.62
N ASP A 161 4.57 -10.49 17.38
CA ASP A 161 5.13 -11.44 16.42
C ASP A 161 6.40 -10.91 15.73
N ARG A 162 7.54 -11.50 16.10
CA ARG A 162 8.86 -11.21 15.51
C ARG A 162 9.21 -12.10 14.32
N GLY A 163 8.38 -13.09 13.97
CA GLY A 163 8.62 -14.05 12.89
C GLY A 163 8.88 -13.41 11.53
N PRO A 164 8.02 -12.49 11.05
CA PRO A 164 8.22 -11.81 9.77
C PRO A 164 9.55 -11.04 9.68
N HIS A 165 9.98 -10.42 10.77
CA HIS A 165 11.24 -9.68 10.88
C HIS A 165 12.46 -10.56 10.72
N TRP A 166 12.48 -11.69 11.43
CA TRP A 166 13.59 -12.64 11.36
C TRP A 166 13.72 -13.23 9.97
N LYS A 167 12.60 -13.52 9.31
CA LYS A 167 12.58 -13.99 7.92
C LYS A 167 13.13 -12.92 6.97
N ALA A 168 12.62 -11.69 7.04
CA ALA A 168 13.09 -10.60 6.18
C ALA A 168 14.58 -10.28 6.38
N LEU A 169 15.06 -10.26 7.63
CA LEU A 169 16.47 -10.05 7.95
C LEU A 169 17.34 -11.18 7.39
N ASN A 170 16.93 -12.43 7.58
CA ASN A 170 17.64 -13.58 7.04
C ASN A 170 17.71 -13.53 5.50
N ASP A 171 16.59 -13.23 4.84
CA ASP A 171 16.55 -13.11 3.38
C ASP A 171 17.44 -11.97 2.87
N LEU A 172 17.46 -10.82 3.57
CA LEU A 172 18.36 -9.70 3.26
C LEU A 172 19.84 -10.12 3.39
N MET A 173 20.21 -10.79 4.48
CA MET A 173 21.58 -11.29 4.70
C MET A 173 22.01 -12.37 3.69
N GLN A 174 21.06 -13.06 3.08
CA GLN A 174 21.33 -14.05 2.03
C GLN A 174 21.42 -13.41 0.64
N SER A 175 20.62 -12.36 0.37
CA SER A 175 20.66 -11.64 -0.91
C SER A 175 21.99 -10.91 -1.17
N SER A 176 22.72 -10.53 -0.12
CA SER A 176 24.05 -9.92 -0.23
C SER A 176 25.17 -10.91 -0.57
N LYS A 177 24.86 -12.22 -0.64
CA LYS A 177 25.82 -13.30 -0.94
C LYS A 177 25.74 -13.82 -2.38
N GLN A 178 24.83 -13.30 -3.21
CA GLN A 178 24.80 -13.65 -4.63
C GLN A 178 25.88 -12.87 -5.39
N PRO A 179 26.69 -13.53 -6.24
CA PRO A 179 27.82 -12.92 -6.96
C PRO A 179 27.37 -11.92 -8.04
#